data_AF-C8PT56-F1
#
_entry.id   AF-C8PT56-F1
#
_cell.length_a   1.000
_cell.length_b   1.000
_cell.length_c   1.000
_cell.angle_alpha   90.00
_cell.angle_beta   90.00
_cell.angle_gamma   90.00
#
_symmetry.space_group_name_H-M   'P 1'
#
loop_
_entity.id
_entity.type
_entity.pdbx_description
1 polymer ?
#
loop_
_entity_poly.entity_id
_entity_poly.type
_entity_poly.pdbx_seq_one_letter_code
_entity_poly.pdbx_strand_id
1 'polypeptide(L)'
;MNYTLYDPYDYPLYRPPSEAYSLILQVTIGCSYNRCVFCGMYQTKKFHIKPIETVKQELVMFAEHYRHIDKVFLADGDALTAPTEYLAAVLDAIAAVIPQCKRVSCYATHLNIRQKTPEELKLLASKGLTLLYLGVESGDDETLKFIRKGTTAAELIKLSHKVKDAGMELSATFILGINGAERDNTQHAIKTGEIISKMYLTYAGLLTLRLEDGSYLTKAAAEGKYTVVGIEEVVKELKLILENIHVDEMTAPVIFRSNHASNFLTLKGTLPQDRDAMLAQVNRVLARGVYPEHQKYYL
;
A
#
# COMPACT_ATOMS: atom_id res chain seq x y z
N MET A 1 15.25 29.58 28.12
CA MET A 1 14.00 28.93 27.65
C MET A 1 14.33 27.47 27.42
N ASN A 2 13.78 26.57 28.23
CA ASN A 2 13.89 25.13 28.02
C ASN A 2 13.03 24.79 26.80
N TYR A 3 13.62 24.80 25.61
CA TYR A 3 13.02 24.13 24.46
C TYR A 3 13.14 22.64 24.72
N THR A 4 12.13 22.03 25.32
CA THR A 4 11.89 20.61 25.07
C THR A 4 11.79 20.47 23.55
N LEU A 5 12.72 19.73 22.95
CA LEU A 5 12.65 19.34 21.54
C LEU A 5 11.35 18.56 21.38
N TYR A 6 10.28 19.24 20.96
CA TYR A 6 9.03 18.60 20.65
C TYR A 6 9.23 17.85 19.33
N ASP A 7 9.22 16.53 19.40
CA ASP A 7 9.17 15.68 18.22
C ASP A 7 7.69 15.43 17.88
N PRO A 8 7.19 15.91 16.73
CA PRO A 8 5.79 15.73 16.33
C PRO A 8 5.45 14.27 15.95
N TYR A 9 6.45 13.40 15.86
CA TYR A 9 6.29 12.04 15.38
C TYR A 9 6.17 10.99 16.49
N ASP A 10 5.20 10.11 16.31
CA ASP A 10 5.11 8.83 17.00
C ASP A 10 5.76 7.76 16.11
N TYR A 11 6.87 7.17 16.60
CA TYR A 11 7.64 6.15 15.89
C TYR A 11 7.21 4.72 16.26
N PRO A 12 7.41 3.73 15.36
CA PRO A 12 8.00 3.83 14.03
C PRO A 12 7.07 4.47 12.99
N LEU A 13 7.63 5.14 11.98
CA LEU A 13 6.88 5.73 10.88
C LEU A 13 6.98 4.88 9.63
N TYR A 14 5.86 4.69 8.94
CA TYR A 14 5.84 3.99 7.68
C TYR A 14 5.21 4.82 6.59
N ARG A 15 5.80 4.76 5.40
CA ARG A 15 5.30 5.42 4.19
C ARG A 15 5.68 4.59 2.97
N PRO A 16 4.94 4.72 1.86
CA PRO A 16 5.35 4.13 0.59
C PRO A 16 6.69 4.73 0.13
N PRO A 17 7.58 3.97 -0.55
CA PRO A 17 8.82 4.50 -1.08
C PRO A 17 8.63 5.71 -2.03
N SER A 18 7.51 5.77 -2.75
CA SER A 18 7.12 6.91 -3.61
C SER A 18 6.87 8.22 -2.84
N GLU A 19 6.66 8.14 -1.52
CA GLU A 19 6.43 9.26 -0.63
C GLU A 19 7.71 9.63 0.17
N ALA A 20 8.89 9.13 -0.22
CA ALA A 20 10.18 9.41 0.46
C ALA A 20 10.51 10.90 0.62
N TYR A 21 10.02 11.74 -0.29
CA TYR A 21 10.24 13.20 -0.30
C TYR A 21 8.99 14.01 0.09
N SER A 22 7.94 13.34 0.57
CA SER A 22 6.73 14.00 1.04
C SER A 22 6.88 14.37 2.50
N LEU A 23 6.28 15.50 2.89
CA LEU A 23 6.10 15.80 4.31
C LEU A 23 5.19 14.74 4.91
N ILE A 24 5.66 14.05 5.94
CA ILE A 24 4.83 13.11 6.70
C ILE A 24 4.05 13.94 7.72
N LEU A 25 2.73 13.95 7.62
CA LEU A 25 1.87 14.61 8.60
C LEU A 25 1.02 13.53 9.28
N GLN A 26 1.34 13.19 10.53
CA GLN A 26 0.53 12.25 11.30
C GLN A 26 -0.79 12.92 11.72
N VAL A 27 -1.88 12.49 11.11
CA VAL A 27 -3.27 12.86 11.44
C VAL A 27 -3.97 11.74 12.22
N THR A 28 -3.50 10.51 12.03
CA THR A 28 -3.84 9.35 12.86
C THR A 28 -2.57 8.66 13.33
N ILE A 29 -2.68 7.85 14.38
CA ILE A 29 -1.61 6.97 14.87
C ILE A 29 -2.07 5.53 14.72
N GLY A 30 -1.20 4.64 14.23
CA GLY A 30 -1.49 3.21 14.06
C GLY A 30 -2.44 2.87 12.91
N CYS A 31 -2.97 1.65 12.91
CA CYS A 31 -3.95 1.16 11.93
C CYS A 31 -5.27 0.82 12.65
N SER A 32 -6.42 1.26 12.13
CA SER A 32 -7.73 0.95 12.75
C SER A 32 -8.14 -0.51 12.62
N TYR A 33 -7.60 -1.22 11.62
CA TYR A 33 -7.90 -2.63 11.38
C TYR A 33 -7.01 -3.59 12.17
N ASN A 34 -5.69 -3.39 12.10
CA ASN A 34 -4.60 -4.07 12.84
C ASN A 34 -4.75 -5.59 13.08
N ARG A 35 -5.40 -6.32 12.17
CA ARG A 35 -5.69 -7.77 12.29
C ARG A 35 -5.06 -8.65 11.23
N CYS A 36 -4.40 -8.05 10.23
CA CYS A 36 -3.68 -8.77 9.19
C CYS A 36 -2.57 -9.63 9.81
N VAL A 37 -2.52 -10.91 9.49
CA VAL A 37 -1.61 -11.86 10.15
C VAL A 37 -0.13 -11.64 9.79
N PHE A 38 0.15 -11.03 8.64
CA PHE A 38 1.51 -10.80 8.14
C PHE A 38 2.10 -9.43 8.54
N CYS A 39 1.25 -8.48 8.96
CA CYS A 39 1.67 -7.09 9.15
C CYS A 39 2.17 -6.86 10.59
N GLY A 40 3.45 -6.51 10.73
CA GLY A 40 4.07 -6.11 12.00
C GLY A 40 4.03 -4.60 12.26
N MET A 41 3.87 -3.80 11.20
CA MET A 41 4.05 -2.34 11.19
C MET A 41 3.44 -1.60 12.40
N TYR A 42 2.17 -1.85 12.72
CA TYR A 42 1.39 -1.07 13.67
C TYR A 42 1.08 -1.79 14.99
N GLN A 43 1.72 -2.92 15.27
CA GLN A 43 1.44 -3.74 16.46
C GLN A 43 1.79 -3.03 17.78
N THR A 44 2.73 -2.09 17.76
CA THR A 44 3.14 -1.32 18.96
C THR A 44 2.30 -0.07 19.19
N LYS A 45 1.37 0.27 18.28
CA LYS A 45 0.59 1.51 18.32
C LYS A 45 -0.87 1.26 18.62
N LYS A 46 -1.47 2.13 19.45
CA LYS A 46 -2.91 2.16 19.67
C LYS A 46 -3.55 3.18 18.75
N PHE A 47 -4.53 2.73 17.98
CA PHE A 47 -5.20 3.59 17.01
C PHE A 47 -5.89 4.78 17.70
N HIS A 48 -5.60 5.98 17.22
CA HIS A 48 -6.34 7.19 17.56
C HIS A 48 -6.18 8.27 16.48
N ILE A 49 -7.12 9.22 16.45
CA ILE A 49 -7.06 10.41 15.60
C ILE A 49 -6.41 11.53 16.41
N LYS A 50 -5.42 12.22 15.86
CA LYS A 50 -4.76 13.33 16.54
C LYS A 50 -5.69 14.55 16.57
N PRO A 51 -5.74 15.32 17.68
CA PRO A 51 -6.53 16.55 17.73
C PRO A 51 -6.17 17.49 16.59
N ILE A 52 -7.18 18.09 15.96
CA ILE A 52 -6.98 18.95 14.78
C ILE A 52 -6.06 20.14 15.09
N GLU A 53 -6.15 20.71 16.29
CA GLU A 53 -5.30 21.84 16.68
C GLU A 53 -3.83 21.44 16.82
N THR A 54 -3.55 20.22 17.29
CA THR A 54 -2.19 19.66 17.30
C THR A 54 -1.66 19.51 15.87
N VAL A 55 -2.45 18.94 14.96
CA VAL A 55 -2.05 18.78 13.56
C VAL A 55 -1.77 20.12 12.88
N LYS A 56 -2.60 21.15 13.13
CA LYS A 56 -2.37 22.50 12.60
C LYS A 56 -1.09 23.13 13.14
N GLN A 57 -0.80 22.97 14.44
CA GLN A 57 0.44 23.46 15.05
C GLN A 57 1.68 22.80 14.45
N GLU A 58 1.64 21.47 14.28
CA GLU A 58 2.71 20.70 13.64
C GLU A 58 2.91 21.11 12.17
N LEU A 59 1.82 21.34 11.44
CA LEU A 59 1.87 21.79 10.06
C LEU A 59 2.59 23.14 9.92
N VAL A 60 2.30 24.10 10.80
CA VAL A 60 2.99 25.41 10.83
C VAL A 60 4.47 25.20 11.16
N MET A 61 4.79 24.39 12.17
CA MET A 61 6.17 24.05 12.53
C MET A 61 6.93 23.46 11.34
N PHE A 62 6.33 22.53 10.59
CA PHE A 62 6.95 21.96 9.41
C PHE A 62 7.15 22.98 8.30
N ALA A 63 6.18 23.86 8.05
CA ALA A 63 6.29 24.89 7.03
C ALA A 63 7.37 25.95 7.36
N GLU A 64 7.61 26.23 8.64
CA GLU A 64 8.72 27.10 9.08
C GLU A 64 10.09 26.43 8.93
N HIS A 65 10.15 25.10 9.09
CA HIS A 65 11.41 24.34 9.04
C HIS A 65 11.83 23.94 7.61
N TYR A 66 10.89 23.55 6.76
CA TYR A 66 11.16 23.09 5.40
C TYR A 66 10.98 24.21 4.39
N ARG A 67 12.03 24.50 3.60
CA ARG A 67 11.98 25.51 2.53
C ARG A 67 10.93 25.24 1.46
N HIS A 68 10.66 23.97 1.15
CA HIS A 68 9.76 23.60 0.06
C HIS A 68 9.10 22.25 0.35
N ILE A 69 7.77 22.22 0.23
CA ILE A 69 6.94 21.04 0.45
C ILE A 69 5.98 20.92 -0.74
N ASP A 70 6.32 20.06 -1.69
CA ASP A 70 5.49 19.79 -2.88
C ASP A 70 4.38 18.78 -2.61
N LYS A 71 4.56 17.90 -1.63
CA LYS A 71 3.68 16.78 -1.35
C LYS A 71 3.54 16.57 0.15
N VAL A 72 2.33 16.22 0.57
CA VAL A 72 2.03 15.81 1.95
C VAL A 72 1.48 14.39 1.93
N PHE A 73 2.02 13.55 2.81
CA PHE A 73 1.50 12.21 3.09
C PHE A 73 0.84 12.23 4.46
N LEU A 74 -0.48 12.03 4.50
CA LEU A 74 -1.23 11.92 5.74
C LEU A 74 -0.97 10.53 6.33
N ALA A 75 -0.13 10.51 7.36
CA ALA A 75 0.18 9.35 8.16
C ALA A 75 -0.84 9.22 9.33
N ASP A 76 -1.00 8.09 9.98
CA ASP A 76 -0.21 6.87 9.86
C ASP A 76 -0.94 5.80 9.05
N GLY A 77 -1.00 4.55 9.53
CA GLY A 77 -1.45 3.38 8.78
C GLY A 77 -2.89 3.35 8.30
N ASP A 78 -3.71 4.31 8.73
CA ASP A 78 -5.11 4.37 8.33
C ASP A 78 -5.70 5.79 8.45
N ALA A 79 -5.11 6.77 7.78
CA ALA A 79 -5.54 8.17 7.88
C ALA A 79 -6.97 8.41 7.32
N LEU A 80 -7.37 7.69 6.26
CA LEU A 80 -8.69 7.86 5.64
C LEU A 80 -9.86 7.49 6.59
N THR A 81 -9.60 6.76 7.67
CA THR A 81 -10.64 6.43 8.66
C THR A 81 -11.17 7.64 9.43
N ALA A 82 -10.43 8.76 9.47
CA ALA A 82 -10.85 9.93 10.21
C ALA A 82 -12.15 10.54 9.60
N PRO A 83 -12.98 11.22 10.41
CA PRO A 83 -14.20 11.86 9.93
C PRO A 83 -13.93 12.82 8.77
N THR A 84 -14.88 12.93 7.86
CA THR A 84 -14.70 13.69 6.61
C THR A 84 -14.49 15.18 6.89
N GLU A 85 -15.20 15.74 7.86
CA GLU A 85 -15.05 17.11 8.33
C GLU A 85 -13.67 17.38 8.93
N TYR A 86 -13.11 16.39 9.64
CA TYR A 86 -11.76 16.48 10.19
C TYR A 86 -10.72 16.50 9.06
N LEU A 87 -10.80 15.56 8.11
CA LEU A 87 -9.87 15.49 6.98
C LEU A 87 -9.99 16.74 6.09
N ALA A 88 -11.21 17.23 5.86
CA ALA A 88 -11.42 18.48 5.13
C ALA A 88 -10.74 19.67 5.82
N ALA A 89 -10.84 19.77 7.16
CA ALA A 89 -10.16 20.82 7.92
C ALA A 89 -8.62 20.69 7.87
N VAL A 90 -8.08 19.47 7.87
CA VAL A 90 -6.63 19.23 7.67
C VAL A 90 -6.22 19.70 6.27
N LEU A 91 -6.96 19.32 5.23
CA LEU A 91 -6.65 19.68 3.85
C LEU A 91 -6.72 21.21 3.63
N ASP A 92 -7.72 21.87 4.21
CA ASP A 92 -7.83 23.34 4.18
C ASP A 92 -6.66 24.01 4.90
N ALA A 93 -6.19 23.45 6.02
CA ALA A 93 -5.01 23.93 6.71
C ALA A 93 -3.73 23.75 5.86
N ILE A 94 -3.57 22.60 5.19
CA ILE A 94 -2.47 22.34 4.26
C ILE A 94 -2.48 23.37 3.13
N ALA A 95 -3.63 23.62 2.51
CA ALA A 95 -3.74 24.60 1.43
C ALA A 95 -3.42 26.03 1.90
N ALA A 96 -3.80 26.38 3.13
CA ALA A 96 -3.53 27.71 3.70
C ALA A 96 -2.05 27.91 4.07
N VAL A 97 -1.41 26.90 4.66
CA VAL A 97 -0.03 26.98 5.18
C VAL A 97 1.00 26.65 4.09
N ILE A 98 0.65 25.75 3.16
CA ILE A 98 1.52 25.24 2.10
C ILE A 98 0.79 25.39 0.74
N PRO A 99 0.54 26.62 0.26
CA PRO A 99 -0.23 26.86 -0.95
C PRO A 99 0.40 26.26 -2.23
N GLN A 100 1.70 25.97 -2.20
CA GLN A 100 2.43 25.31 -3.28
C GLN A 100 2.29 23.78 -3.30
N CYS A 101 1.63 23.18 -2.29
CA CYS A 101 1.44 21.73 -2.21
C CYS A 101 0.65 21.22 -3.43
N LYS A 102 1.26 20.34 -4.21
CA LYS A 102 0.70 19.79 -5.46
C LYS A 102 -0.16 18.56 -5.23
N ARG A 103 0.10 17.81 -4.15
CA ARG A 103 -0.57 16.54 -3.89
C ARG A 103 -0.60 16.20 -2.41
N VAL A 104 -1.79 15.84 -1.92
CA VAL A 104 -1.96 15.15 -0.65
C VAL A 104 -2.31 13.68 -0.93
N SER A 105 -1.71 12.76 -0.17
CA SER A 105 -1.94 11.32 -0.29
C SER A 105 -2.01 10.65 1.07
N CYS A 106 -2.57 9.43 1.16
CA CYS A 106 -2.60 8.69 2.41
C CYS A 106 -2.74 7.17 2.22
N TYR A 107 -2.46 6.41 3.29
CA TYR A 107 -2.92 5.02 3.37
C TYR A 107 -4.44 4.98 3.55
N ALA A 108 -5.05 4.01 2.86
CA ALA A 108 -6.45 3.68 3.00
C ALA A 108 -6.62 2.15 3.11
N THR A 109 -7.57 1.73 3.92
CA THR A 109 -8.08 0.36 3.95
C THR A 109 -9.39 0.26 3.19
N HIS A 110 -9.75 -0.97 2.80
CA HIS A 110 -11.06 -1.29 2.23
C HIS A 110 -12.22 -0.80 3.12
N LEU A 111 -12.05 -0.80 4.45
CA LEU A 111 -13.08 -0.34 5.39
C LEU A 111 -13.37 1.15 5.24
N ASN A 112 -12.35 2.00 5.13
CA ASN A 112 -12.56 3.45 5.10
C ASN A 112 -13.16 3.88 3.76
N ILE A 113 -12.69 3.30 2.64
CA ILE A 113 -13.26 3.55 1.31
C ILE A 113 -14.72 3.11 1.27
N ARG A 114 -15.05 1.98 1.92
CA ARG A 114 -16.43 1.50 2.03
C ARG A 114 -17.30 2.44 2.86
N GLN A 115 -16.81 2.91 4.00
CA GLN A 115 -17.56 3.75 4.94
C GLN A 115 -17.86 5.15 4.39
N LYS A 116 -16.90 5.82 3.74
CA LYS A 116 -17.13 7.17 3.18
C LYS A 116 -18.12 7.15 2.04
N THR A 117 -19.05 8.09 1.94
CA THR A 117 -19.94 8.20 0.78
C THR A 117 -19.16 8.65 -0.47
N PRO A 118 -19.70 8.44 -1.68
CA PRO A 118 -19.10 9.01 -2.89
C PRO A 118 -18.92 10.53 -2.82
N GLU A 119 -19.86 11.26 -2.22
CA GLU A 119 -19.83 12.72 -2.06
C GLU A 119 -18.72 13.15 -1.10
N GLU A 120 -18.54 12.41 0.00
CA GLU A 120 -17.45 12.65 0.94
C GLU A 120 -16.08 12.43 0.28
N LEU A 121 -15.90 11.37 -0.50
CA LEU A 121 -14.66 11.17 -1.26
C LEU A 121 -14.43 12.28 -2.27
N LYS A 122 -15.45 12.69 -3.04
CA LYS A 122 -15.36 13.82 -3.99
C LYS A 122 -14.97 15.13 -3.29
N LEU A 123 -15.53 15.39 -2.11
CA LEU A 123 -15.17 16.55 -1.30
C LEU A 123 -13.67 16.53 -0.94
N LEU A 124 -13.18 15.40 -0.42
CA LEU A 124 -11.76 15.27 -0.05
C LEU A 124 -10.83 15.39 -1.27
N ALA A 125 -11.23 14.82 -2.42
CA ALA A 125 -10.50 14.96 -3.68
C ALA A 125 -10.42 16.43 -4.11
N SER A 126 -11.53 17.17 -4.06
CA SER A 126 -11.57 18.59 -4.41
C SER A 126 -10.71 19.48 -3.50
N LYS A 127 -10.40 19.00 -2.29
CA LYS A 127 -9.49 19.65 -1.32
C LYS A 127 -8.04 19.19 -1.42
N GLY A 128 -7.70 18.35 -2.39
CA GLY A 128 -6.31 17.98 -2.71
C GLY A 128 -5.87 16.58 -2.30
N LEU A 129 -6.72 15.79 -1.61
CA LEU A 129 -6.44 14.37 -1.36
C LEU A 129 -6.66 13.57 -2.65
N THR A 130 -5.60 13.34 -3.42
CA THR A 130 -5.71 12.89 -4.81
C THR A 130 -5.10 11.51 -5.05
N LEU A 131 -4.41 10.91 -4.07
CA LEU A 131 -3.85 9.56 -4.19
C LEU A 131 -4.07 8.74 -2.92
N LEU A 132 -4.65 7.56 -3.08
CA LEU A 132 -4.80 6.58 -2.00
C LEU A 132 -3.86 5.38 -2.23
N TYR A 133 -3.21 4.94 -1.14
CA TYR A 133 -2.43 3.71 -1.10
C TYR A 133 -3.25 2.61 -0.43
N LEU A 134 -3.58 1.56 -1.19
CA LEU A 134 -4.41 0.44 -0.73
C LEU A 134 -3.60 -0.86 -0.78
N GLY A 135 -3.48 -1.53 0.37
CA GLY A 135 -3.04 -2.92 0.40
C GLY A 135 -4.16 -3.84 -0.10
N VAL A 136 -3.99 -4.43 -1.28
CA VAL A 136 -4.90 -5.44 -1.84
C VAL A 136 -4.46 -6.84 -1.41
N GLU A 137 -3.14 -7.05 -1.39
CA GLU A 137 -2.40 -8.26 -1.04
C GLU A 137 -2.62 -9.45 -1.97
N SER A 138 -3.88 -9.78 -2.29
CA SER A 138 -4.26 -10.98 -3.05
C SER A 138 -5.56 -10.75 -3.80
N GLY A 139 -5.69 -11.34 -5.00
CA GLY A 139 -6.98 -11.47 -5.68
C GLY A 139 -7.79 -12.73 -5.29
N ASP A 140 -7.20 -13.65 -4.54
CA ASP A 140 -7.87 -14.87 -4.07
C ASP A 140 -8.51 -14.67 -2.69
N ASP A 141 -9.83 -14.92 -2.58
CA ASP A 141 -10.62 -14.76 -1.36
C ASP A 141 -10.19 -15.72 -0.24
N GLU A 142 -9.73 -16.93 -0.55
CA GLU A 142 -9.24 -17.86 0.47
C GLU A 142 -7.92 -17.38 1.08
N THR A 143 -7.04 -16.80 0.25
CA THR A 143 -5.83 -16.11 0.72
C THR A 143 -6.16 -14.86 1.52
N LEU A 144 -7.13 -14.03 1.08
CA LEU A 144 -7.59 -12.85 1.84
C LEU A 144 -8.16 -13.24 3.21
N LYS A 145 -8.89 -14.36 3.29
CA LYS A 145 -9.40 -14.93 4.54
C LYS A 145 -8.28 -15.46 5.42
N PHE A 146 -7.33 -16.21 4.85
CA PHE A 146 -6.14 -16.70 5.57
C PHE A 146 -5.39 -15.55 6.22
N ILE A 147 -5.14 -14.47 5.48
CA ILE A 147 -4.40 -13.32 6.02
C ILE A 147 -5.23 -12.41 6.92
N ARG A 148 -6.52 -12.74 7.11
CA ARG A 148 -7.50 -11.91 7.82
C ARG A 148 -7.50 -10.49 7.27
N LYS A 149 -7.69 -10.32 5.96
CA LYS A 149 -7.77 -8.98 5.35
C LYS A 149 -9.11 -8.30 5.60
N GLY A 150 -10.19 -9.08 5.69
CA GLY A 150 -11.55 -8.56 5.97
C GLY A 150 -12.32 -8.07 4.75
N THR A 151 -11.93 -8.50 3.54
CA THR A 151 -12.54 -8.09 2.26
C THR A 151 -12.53 -9.25 1.26
N THR A 152 -13.17 -9.05 0.11
CA THR A 152 -13.14 -9.97 -1.05
C THR A 152 -12.63 -9.26 -2.30
N ALA A 153 -12.20 -10.01 -3.30
CA ALA A 153 -11.77 -9.48 -4.59
C ALA A 153 -12.88 -8.64 -5.26
N ALA A 154 -14.13 -9.12 -5.22
CA ALA A 154 -15.28 -8.40 -5.77
C ALA A 154 -15.51 -7.05 -5.07
N GLU A 155 -15.34 -7.01 -3.74
CA GLU A 155 -15.46 -5.77 -2.98
C GLU A 155 -14.32 -4.80 -3.33
N LEU A 156 -13.09 -5.27 -3.41
CA LEU A 156 -11.92 -4.47 -3.80
C LEU A 156 -12.07 -3.84 -5.19
N ILE A 157 -12.61 -4.59 -6.16
CA ILE A 157 -12.95 -4.05 -7.49
C ILE A 157 -13.96 -2.91 -7.35
N LYS A 158 -15.08 -3.14 -6.66
CA LYS A 158 -16.11 -2.11 -6.45
C LYS A 158 -15.55 -0.85 -5.77
N LEU A 159 -14.73 -1.03 -4.73
CA LEU A 159 -14.12 0.09 -4.00
C LEU A 159 -13.12 0.85 -4.89
N SER A 160 -12.37 0.18 -5.75
CA SER A 160 -11.45 0.85 -6.68
C SER A 160 -12.19 1.78 -7.65
N HIS A 161 -13.33 1.36 -8.19
CA HIS A 161 -14.15 2.20 -9.07
C HIS A 161 -14.80 3.36 -8.31
N LYS A 162 -15.16 3.18 -7.03
CA LYS A 162 -15.63 4.27 -6.18
C LYS A 162 -14.55 5.36 -5.98
N VAL A 163 -13.28 4.96 -5.85
CA VAL A 163 -12.14 5.89 -5.79
C VAL A 163 -11.96 6.63 -7.11
N LYS A 164 -12.09 5.93 -8.24
CA LYS A 164 -12.09 6.52 -9.59
C LYS A 164 -13.17 7.58 -9.75
N ASP A 165 -14.41 7.28 -9.38
CA ASP A 165 -15.56 8.18 -9.52
C ASP A 165 -15.45 9.42 -8.61
N ALA A 166 -14.61 9.36 -7.59
CA ALA A 166 -14.25 10.49 -6.75
C ALA A 166 -13.16 11.39 -7.36
N GLY A 167 -12.53 10.99 -8.47
CA GLY A 167 -11.44 11.72 -9.11
C GLY A 167 -10.08 11.53 -8.44
N MET A 168 -9.88 10.41 -7.73
CA MET A 168 -8.61 10.08 -7.06
C MET A 168 -7.83 9.01 -7.84
N GLU A 169 -6.51 9.04 -7.71
CA GLU A 169 -5.60 7.96 -8.10
C GLU A 169 -5.59 6.85 -7.04
N LEU A 170 -5.35 5.62 -7.48
CA LEU A 170 -5.22 4.46 -6.61
C LEU A 170 -3.91 3.71 -6.85
N SER A 171 -3.10 3.58 -5.82
CA SER A 171 -1.90 2.74 -5.79
C SER A 171 -2.19 1.47 -4.99
N ALA A 172 -2.25 0.32 -5.67
CA ALA A 172 -2.46 -0.97 -5.02
C ALA A 172 -1.16 -1.72 -4.76
N THR A 173 -1.09 -2.37 -3.60
CA THR A 173 -0.02 -3.30 -3.24
C THR A 173 -0.52 -4.74 -3.24
N PHE A 174 0.26 -5.65 -3.81
CA PHE A 174 0.04 -7.10 -3.83
C PHE A 174 1.27 -7.79 -3.22
N ILE A 175 1.07 -8.93 -2.54
CA ILE A 175 2.15 -9.61 -1.81
C ILE A 175 2.45 -10.97 -2.42
N LEU A 176 3.68 -11.12 -2.92
CA LEU A 176 4.19 -12.38 -3.40
C LEU A 176 4.61 -13.31 -2.26
N GLY A 177 4.34 -14.61 -2.40
CA GLY A 177 4.73 -15.64 -1.45
C GLY A 177 3.90 -15.66 -0.17
N ILE A 178 2.79 -14.92 -0.12
CA ILE A 178 1.99 -14.72 1.10
C ILE A 178 1.41 -16.02 1.66
N ASN A 179 1.12 -17.00 0.80
CA ASN A 179 0.53 -18.28 1.17
C ASN A 179 1.49 -19.22 1.90
N GLY A 180 2.80 -18.97 1.85
CA GLY A 180 3.81 -19.90 2.37
C GLY A 180 3.85 -21.21 1.60
N ALA A 181 4.67 -22.16 2.05
CA ALA A 181 4.78 -23.48 1.45
C ALA A 181 3.59 -24.40 1.81
N GLU A 182 2.78 -24.01 2.79
CA GLU A 182 1.68 -24.80 3.34
C GLU A 182 0.40 -24.75 2.49
N ARG A 183 0.28 -23.78 1.57
CA ARG A 183 -0.93 -23.54 0.78
C ARG A 183 -0.59 -23.51 -0.70
N ASP A 184 -1.48 -24.07 -1.53
CA ASP A 184 -1.35 -23.95 -2.98
C ASP A 184 -1.48 -22.48 -3.38
N ASN A 185 -0.44 -21.99 -4.05
CA ASN A 185 -0.29 -20.61 -4.43
C ASN A 185 -0.86 -20.30 -5.83
N THR A 186 -1.28 -21.33 -6.57
CA THR A 186 -1.77 -21.23 -7.95
C THR A 186 -2.99 -20.32 -8.03
N GLN A 187 -3.99 -20.51 -7.16
CA GLN A 187 -5.19 -19.67 -7.17
C GLN A 187 -4.89 -18.23 -6.77
N HIS A 188 -4.01 -18.02 -5.79
CA HIS A 188 -3.54 -16.68 -5.43
C HIS A 188 -2.94 -15.95 -6.63
N ALA A 189 -2.03 -16.58 -7.37
CA ALA A 189 -1.39 -15.98 -8.53
C ALA A 189 -2.39 -15.68 -9.66
N ILE A 190 -3.21 -16.67 -10.05
CA ILE A 190 -4.22 -16.51 -11.11
C ILE A 190 -5.18 -15.36 -10.77
N LYS A 191 -5.77 -15.42 -9.57
CA LYS A 191 -6.75 -14.42 -9.14
C LYS A 191 -6.16 -13.04 -8.93
N THR A 192 -4.88 -12.96 -8.56
CA THR A 192 -4.16 -11.67 -8.48
C THR A 192 -3.94 -11.07 -9.88
N GLY A 193 -3.65 -11.87 -10.91
CA GLY A 193 -3.63 -11.38 -12.30
C GLY A 193 -5.01 -10.89 -12.75
N GLU A 194 -6.06 -11.67 -12.48
CA GLU A 194 -7.45 -11.33 -12.84
C GLU A 194 -7.89 -10.02 -12.17
N ILE A 195 -7.63 -9.83 -10.88
CA ILE A 195 -8.07 -8.64 -10.14
C ILE A 195 -7.33 -7.38 -10.60
N ILE A 196 -6.04 -7.46 -10.92
CA ILE A 196 -5.26 -6.35 -11.50
C ILE A 196 -5.91 -5.85 -12.80
N SER A 197 -6.46 -6.77 -13.58
CA SER A 197 -7.12 -6.47 -14.86
C SER A 197 -8.46 -5.73 -14.68
N LYS A 198 -9.16 -5.98 -13.58
CA LYS A 198 -10.55 -5.54 -13.33
C LYS A 198 -10.67 -4.31 -12.43
N MET A 199 -9.68 -4.06 -11.57
CA MET A 199 -9.64 -2.88 -10.71
C MET A 199 -9.34 -1.61 -11.51
N TYR A 200 -9.87 -0.48 -11.04
CA TYR A 200 -9.28 0.81 -11.38
C TYR A 200 -7.98 0.99 -10.60
N LEU A 201 -6.85 1.11 -11.30
CA LEU A 201 -5.53 1.31 -10.71
C LEU A 201 -4.78 2.39 -11.49
N THR A 202 -4.06 3.25 -10.77
CA THR A 202 -3.02 4.10 -11.35
C THR A 202 -1.67 3.41 -11.23
N TYR A 203 -1.43 2.73 -10.09
CA TYR A 203 -0.20 2.00 -9.80
C TYR A 203 -0.52 0.60 -9.26
N ALA A 204 0.27 -0.40 -9.66
CA ALA A 204 0.27 -1.75 -9.09
C ALA A 204 1.68 -2.12 -8.65
N GLY A 205 1.87 -2.29 -7.34
CA GLY A 205 3.13 -2.67 -6.71
C GLY A 205 3.10 -4.12 -6.22
N LEU A 206 4.04 -4.96 -6.64
CA LEU A 206 4.19 -6.32 -6.14
C LEU A 206 5.41 -6.41 -5.22
N LEU A 207 5.17 -6.74 -3.96
CA LEU A 207 6.18 -6.85 -2.91
C LEU A 207 6.32 -8.31 -2.49
N THR A 208 7.54 -8.82 -2.34
CA THR A 208 7.73 -10.16 -1.77
C THR A 208 7.53 -10.10 -0.25
N LEU A 209 6.77 -11.06 0.29
CA LEU A 209 6.53 -11.18 1.73
C LEU A 209 7.85 -11.20 2.48
N ARG A 210 7.89 -10.44 3.57
CA ARG A 210 8.94 -10.50 4.58
C ARG A 210 8.27 -10.67 5.93
N LEU A 211 8.82 -11.57 6.74
CA LEU A 211 8.39 -11.73 8.11
C LEU A 211 8.97 -10.58 8.93
N GLU A 212 8.09 -9.75 9.46
CA GLU A 212 8.43 -8.64 10.34
C GLU A 212 8.22 -9.04 11.80
N ASP A 213 9.05 -8.51 12.68
CA ASP A 213 8.88 -8.70 14.11
C ASP A 213 7.48 -8.26 14.56
N GLY A 214 6.87 -9.05 15.46
CA GLY A 214 5.53 -8.78 15.98
C GLY A 214 4.37 -9.26 15.10
N SER A 215 4.60 -9.71 13.85
CA SER A 215 3.53 -10.29 13.05
C SER A 215 3.13 -11.71 13.52
N TYR A 216 1.89 -12.12 13.26
CA TYR A 216 1.43 -13.47 13.58
C TYR A 216 2.15 -14.53 12.74
N LEU A 217 2.42 -14.25 11.45
CA LEU A 217 3.17 -15.18 10.60
C LEU A 217 4.61 -15.38 11.09
N THR A 218 5.25 -14.35 11.63
CA THR A 218 6.59 -14.47 12.22
C THR A 218 6.58 -15.43 13.39
N LYS A 219 5.57 -15.33 14.27
CA LYS A 219 5.37 -16.30 15.36
C LYS A 219 5.06 -17.71 14.84
N ALA A 220 4.18 -17.83 13.84
CA ALA A 220 3.85 -19.11 13.24
C ALA A 220 5.07 -19.79 12.61
N ALA A 221 5.93 -19.02 11.94
CA ALA A 221 7.17 -19.53 11.37
C ALA A 221 8.16 -20.02 12.44
N ALA A 222 8.32 -19.26 13.54
CA ALA A 222 9.14 -19.69 14.67
C ALA A 222 8.63 -20.98 15.34
N GLU A 223 7.32 -21.24 15.25
CA GLU A 223 6.68 -22.47 15.74
C GLU A 223 6.65 -23.61 14.69
N GLY A 224 7.23 -23.41 13.50
CA GLY A 224 7.24 -24.40 12.41
C GLY A 224 5.87 -24.60 11.73
N LYS A 225 4.96 -23.64 11.85
CA LYS A 225 3.60 -23.67 11.28
C LYS A 225 3.45 -22.86 9.99
N TYR A 226 4.50 -22.18 9.56
CA TYR A 226 4.53 -21.38 8.35
C TYR A 226 5.94 -21.34 7.77
N THR A 227 6.06 -21.54 6.47
CA THR A 227 7.35 -21.59 5.78
C THR A 227 7.34 -20.58 4.63
N VAL A 228 8.24 -19.61 4.69
CA VAL A 228 8.43 -18.66 3.59
C VAL A 228 8.94 -19.42 2.37
N VAL A 229 8.31 -19.21 1.22
CA VAL A 229 8.69 -19.84 -0.04
C VAL A 229 10.04 -19.34 -0.56
N GLY A 230 10.74 -20.19 -1.30
CA GLY A 230 12.00 -19.85 -1.95
C GLY A 230 11.85 -18.83 -3.08
N ILE A 231 12.97 -18.22 -3.51
CA ILE A 231 12.99 -17.20 -4.57
C ILE A 231 12.41 -17.74 -5.87
N GLU A 232 12.73 -18.98 -6.25
CA GLU A 232 12.21 -19.60 -7.46
C GLU A 232 10.68 -19.65 -7.46
N GLU A 233 10.06 -20.05 -6.36
CA GLU A 233 8.61 -20.13 -6.22
C GLU A 233 7.95 -18.75 -6.29
N VAL A 234 8.58 -17.73 -5.70
CA VAL A 234 8.15 -16.32 -5.84
C VAL A 234 8.20 -15.87 -7.31
N VAL A 235 9.22 -16.27 -8.07
CA VAL A 235 9.35 -15.91 -9.49
C VAL A 235 8.33 -16.68 -10.34
N LYS A 236 8.04 -17.95 -10.03
CA LYS A 236 6.97 -18.73 -10.67
C LYS A 236 5.60 -18.12 -10.41
N GLU A 237 5.35 -17.67 -9.18
CA GLU A 237 4.13 -16.96 -8.83
C GLU A 237 3.98 -15.65 -9.61
N LEU A 238 5.03 -14.84 -9.66
CA LEU A 238 5.06 -13.60 -10.45
C LEU A 238 4.80 -13.85 -11.93
N LYS A 239 5.37 -14.93 -12.49
CA LYS A 239 5.09 -15.38 -13.86
C LYS A 239 3.59 -15.61 -14.05
N LEU A 240 3.00 -16.42 -13.18
CA LEU A 240 1.60 -16.83 -13.28
C LEU A 240 0.65 -15.64 -13.09
N ILE A 241 1.00 -14.67 -12.24
CA ILE A 241 0.27 -13.39 -12.15
C ILE A 241 0.29 -12.68 -13.52
N LEU A 242 1.47 -12.47 -14.12
CA LEU A 242 1.60 -11.76 -15.40
C LEU A 242 0.84 -12.48 -16.54
N GLU A 243 0.85 -13.81 -16.56
CA GLU A 243 0.12 -14.63 -17.55
C GLU A 243 -1.40 -14.47 -17.42
N ASN A 244 -1.91 -14.15 -16.22
CA ASN A 244 -3.34 -13.98 -15.95
C ASN A 244 -3.76 -12.50 -15.86
N ILE A 245 -2.90 -11.57 -16.29
CA ILE A 245 -3.34 -10.19 -16.56
C ILE A 245 -3.98 -10.14 -17.94
N HIS A 246 -5.31 -10.07 -17.95
CA HIS A 246 -6.17 -9.96 -19.13
C HIS A 246 -6.21 -8.50 -19.60
N VAL A 247 -5.25 -8.15 -20.45
CA VAL A 247 -5.03 -6.78 -20.96
C VAL A 247 -6.23 -6.18 -21.70
N ASP A 248 -7.09 -7.03 -22.25
CA ASP A 248 -8.33 -6.71 -22.93
C ASP A 248 -9.47 -6.31 -21.98
N GLU A 249 -9.41 -6.71 -20.71
CA GLU A 249 -10.34 -6.28 -19.67
C GLU A 249 -9.94 -4.93 -19.03
N MET A 250 -8.72 -4.46 -19.28
CA MET A 250 -8.18 -3.25 -18.65
C MET A 250 -8.82 -1.98 -19.23
N THR A 251 -9.23 -1.08 -18.34
CA THR A 251 -9.91 0.18 -18.74
C THR A 251 -8.99 1.41 -18.78
N ALA A 252 -7.75 1.29 -18.26
CA ALA A 252 -6.75 2.35 -18.25
C ALA A 252 -5.33 1.76 -18.14
N PRO A 253 -4.29 2.50 -18.56
CA PRO A 253 -2.91 2.09 -18.33
C PRO A 253 -2.57 2.03 -16.83
N VAL A 254 -1.80 1.03 -16.41
CA VAL A 254 -1.39 0.84 -15.01
C VAL A 254 0.13 0.83 -14.91
N ILE A 255 0.68 1.70 -14.07
CA ILE A 255 2.12 1.72 -13.79
C ILE A 255 2.45 0.53 -12.88
N PHE A 256 3.10 -0.49 -13.46
CA PHE A 256 3.42 -1.73 -12.76
C PHE A 256 4.86 -1.72 -12.24
N ARG A 257 5.03 -2.10 -10.97
CA ARG A 257 6.32 -2.11 -10.29
C ARG A 257 6.47 -3.35 -9.42
N SER A 258 7.58 -4.06 -9.58
CA SER A 258 8.07 -5.02 -8.59
C SER A 258 9.54 -4.69 -8.36
N ASN A 259 9.80 -3.57 -7.70
CA ASN A 259 11.13 -3.00 -7.51
C ASN A 259 11.38 -2.56 -6.06
N HIS A 260 10.56 -3.08 -5.14
CA HIS A 260 10.75 -2.85 -3.71
C HIS A 260 11.99 -3.59 -3.22
N ALA A 261 12.58 -3.14 -2.12
CA ALA A 261 13.78 -3.75 -1.53
C ALA A 261 13.60 -5.23 -1.15
N SER A 262 12.35 -5.70 -1.02
CA SER A 262 12.04 -7.11 -0.77
C SER A 262 12.07 -7.99 -2.03
N ASN A 263 12.00 -7.42 -3.24
CA ASN A 263 11.91 -8.20 -4.46
C ASN A 263 13.29 -8.68 -4.94
N PHE A 264 13.36 -9.95 -5.32
CA PHE A 264 14.52 -10.50 -6.03
C PHE A 264 14.62 -9.96 -7.46
N LEU A 265 13.52 -10.02 -8.21
CA LEU A 265 13.48 -9.63 -9.62
C LEU A 265 12.85 -8.23 -9.75
N THR A 266 13.65 -7.27 -10.24
CA THR A 266 13.12 -5.94 -10.56
C THR A 266 12.35 -5.95 -11.87
N LEU A 267 11.05 -5.64 -11.82
CA LEU A 267 10.21 -5.36 -12.97
C LEU A 267 9.67 -3.92 -12.94
N LYS A 268 9.72 -3.26 -14.10
CA LYS A 268 9.17 -1.91 -14.30
C LYS A 268 8.55 -1.85 -15.69
N GLY A 269 7.27 -1.52 -15.76
CA GLY A 269 6.57 -1.31 -17.02
C GLY A 269 5.25 -0.59 -16.83
N THR A 270 4.54 -0.36 -17.92
CA THR A 270 3.17 0.15 -17.97
C THR A 270 2.31 -0.92 -18.64
N LEU A 271 1.32 -1.45 -17.93
CA LEU A 271 0.33 -2.35 -18.49
C LEU A 271 -0.70 -1.54 -19.30
N PRO A 272 -1.21 -2.06 -20.41
CA PRO A 272 -0.93 -3.39 -20.96
C PRO A 272 0.37 -3.51 -21.78
N GLN A 273 0.98 -2.38 -22.18
CA GLN A 273 2.03 -2.33 -23.21
C GLN A 273 3.25 -3.19 -22.89
N ASP A 274 3.68 -3.21 -21.63
CA ASP A 274 4.92 -3.86 -21.21
C ASP A 274 4.72 -5.27 -20.61
N ARG A 275 3.49 -5.82 -20.61
CA ARG A 275 3.19 -7.14 -20.00
C ARG A 275 4.11 -8.22 -20.56
N ASP A 276 4.18 -8.34 -21.88
CA ASP A 276 4.92 -9.43 -22.54
C ASP A 276 6.43 -9.25 -22.39
N ALA A 277 6.92 -8.01 -22.36
CA ALA A 277 8.32 -7.70 -22.08
C ALA A 277 8.71 -8.12 -20.65
N MET A 278 7.86 -7.82 -19.67
CA MET A 278 8.05 -8.25 -18.27
C MET A 278 7.98 -9.78 -18.15
N LEU A 279 7.01 -10.43 -18.79
CA LEU A 279 6.89 -11.89 -18.79
C LEU A 279 8.11 -12.57 -19.43
N ALA A 280 8.63 -12.03 -20.53
CA ALA A 280 9.85 -12.52 -21.15
C ALA A 280 11.06 -12.38 -20.22
N GLN A 281 11.15 -11.33 -19.41
CA GLN A 281 12.19 -11.18 -18.40
C GLN A 281 12.08 -12.24 -17.31
N VAL A 282 10.86 -12.50 -16.81
CA VAL A 282 10.60 -13.58 -15.83
C VAL A 282 11.00 -14.95 -16.40
N ASN A 283 10.62 -15.26 -17.63
CA ASN A 283 10.97 -16.52 -18.29
C ASN A 283 12.49 -16.71 -18.44
N ARG A 284 13.26 -15.64 -18.75
CA ARG A 284 14.72 -15.72 -18.80
C ARG A 284 15.35 -16.04 -17.44
N VAL A 285 14.80 -15.49 -16.36
CA VAL A 285 15.28 -15.75 -14.99
C VAL A 285 15.01 -17.20 -14.61
N LEU A 286 13.80 -17.70 -14.85
CA LEU A 286 13.43 -19.08 -14.58
C LEU A 286 14.27 -20.08 -15.41
N ALA A 287 14.48 -19.80 -16.69
CA ALA A 287 15.30 -20.65 -17.56
C ALA A 287 16.77 -20.69 -17.14
N ARG A 288 17.29 -19.59 -16.56
CA ARG A 288 18.66 -19.55 -16.03
C ARG A 288 18.80 -20.41 -14.78
N GLY A 289 17.76 -20.49 -13.93
CA GLY A 289 17.75 -21.34 -12.73
C GLY A 289 18.81 -20.98 -11.67
N VAL A 290 19.33 -19.74 -11.69
CA VAL A 290 20.36 -19.28 -10.74
C VAL A 290 19.73 -18.28 -9.79
N TYR A 291 19.65 -18.66 -8.52
CA TYR A 291 19.11 -17.86 -7.43
C TYR A 291 20.16 -17.73 -6.31
N PRO A 292 20.24 -16.58 -5.62
CA PRO A 292 21.17 -16.42 -4.51
C PRO A 292 20.78 -17.34 -3.34
N GLU A 293 21.76 -18.03 -2.76
CA GLU A 293 21.57 -18.93 -1.60
C GLU A 293 21.16 -18.19 -0.32
N HIS A 294 21.45 -16.89 -0.24
CA HIS A 294 21.15 -16.05 0.90
C HIS A 294 20.34 -14.82 0.50
N GLN A 295 19.18 -14.66 1.14
CA GLN A 295 18.41 -13.43 1.14
C GLN A 295 19.12 -12.36 2.00
N LYS A 296 20.24 -11.79 1.54
CA LYS A 296 20.76 -10.55 2.13
C LYS A 296 19.97 -9.38 1.58
N TYR A 297 18.77 -9.19 2.11
CA TYR A 297 18.04 -7.97 1.87
C TYR A 297 18.28 -7.02 3.03
N TYR A 298 19.08 -5.99 2.76
CA TYR A 298 19.29 -4.87 3.65
C TYR A 298 17.95 -4.16 3.89
N LEU A 299 17.60 -3.92 5.16
CA LEU A 299 16.78 -2.79 5.57
C LEU A 299 17.71 -1.70 6.07
#